data_AF-W2PHC7-F1
#
_entry.id   AF-W2PHC7-F1
#
_cell.length_a   1.000
_cell.length_b   1.000
_cell.length_c   1.000
_cell.angle_alpha   90.00
_cell.angle_beta   90.00
_cell.angle_gamma   90.00
#
_symmetry.space_group_name_H-M   'P 1'
#
loop_
_entity.id
_entity.type
_entity.pdbx_description
1 polymer ?
#
loop_
_entity_poly.entity_id
_entity_poly.type
_entity_poly.pdbx_seq_one_letter_code
_entity_poly.pdbx_strand_id
1 'polypeptide(L)'
;MAPNTNTSGDVCVEEVRSSLSLDSYDVGAMISPRPTSSKHNPEDVVIFFDWDDTLMASSAIAKLGLCPKYINEEPEIPDDVQAELKELEESVVQLLETALSYGRVVVVTAAESGWVELSASLFMPRLVPFFNTRIKVISARSTYEYLYPDCPRRWKMEAFNNEVFPVWESYGEEDSAGIPRHVISLGDGPTEREALINVKMQAMDACHGKSMKFIAYPKISELQLEVELILANMEHLCTHEGDLDLQITWEMLNGGA
;
A
#
# COMPACT_ATOMS: atom_id res chain seq x y z
N MET A 1 -12.97 -8.99 -12.35
CA MET A 1 -13.97 -8.48 -11.38
C MET A 1 -13.61 -9.03 -10.01
N ALA A 2 -13.18 -8.17 -9.07
CA ALA A 2 -12.82 -8.39 -7.64
C ALA A 2 -12.23 -9.77 -7.21
N PRO A 3 -11.14 -9.80 -6.40
CA PRO A 3 -10.63 -11.08 -5.91
C PRO A 3 -11.68 -11.84 -5.10
N ASN A 4 -11.90 -13.12 -5.44
CA ASN A 4 -12.82 -14.02 -4.76
C ASN A 4 -12.36 -14.24 -3.30
N THR A 5 -13.17 -13.81 -2.33
CA THR A 5 -12.97 -14.12 -0.91
C THR A 5 -13.58 -15.49 -0.58
N ASN A 6 -12.79 -16.57 -0.69
CA ASN A 6 -13.00 -17.79 0.09
C ASN A 6 -11.90 -18.81 -0.14
N THR A 7 -11.12 -19.13 0.90
CA THR A 7 -10.74 -20.50 1.27
C THR A 7 -10.09 -20.51 2.65
N SER A 8 -10.81 -21.09 3.63
CA SER A 8 -10.26 -21.53 4.91
C SER A 8 -9.31 -22.71 4.70
N GLY A 9 -8.16 -22.66 5.37
CA GLY A 9 -7.21 -23.77 5.45
C GLY A 9 -6.23 -23.53 6.60
N ASP A 10 -6.60 -24.01 7.80
CA ASP A 10 -5.77 -23.99 9.00
C ASP A 10 -4.42 -24.67 8.79
N VAL A 11 -3.34 -24.00 9.18
CA VAL A 11 -2.09 -24.65 9.59
C VAL A 11 -1.56 -23.94 10.83
N CYS A 12 -1.63 -24.63 11.96
CA CYS A 12 -1.07 -24.22 13.24
C CYS A 12 0.46 -24.10 13.16
N VAL A 13 1.00 -22.98 13.66
CA VAL A 13 2.43 -22.87 14.01
C VAL A 13 2.52 -22.21 15.38
N GLU A 14 3.22 -22.85 16.31
CA GLU A 14 3.32 -22.47 17.72
C GLU A 14 3.97 -21.09 17.91
N GLU A 15 3.28 -20.20 18.65
CA GLU A 15 3.82 -18.92 19.11
C GLU A 15 4.70 -19.10 20.34
N VAL A 16 5.99 -18.77 20.21
CA VAL A 16 6.86 -18.53 21.37
C VAL A 16 6.67 -17.09 21.81
N ARG A 17 5.94 -16.91 22.92
CA ARG A 17 5.73 -15.60 23.55
C ARG A 17 6.99 -15.12 24.25
N SER A 18 7.55 -14.01 23.76
CA SER A 18 8.48 -13.17 24.51
C SER A 18 7.73 -11.91 24.91
N SER A 19 7.29 -11.84 26.16
CA SER A 19 6.65 -10.66 26.75
C SER A 19 7.69 -9.59 27.05
N LEU A 20 7.57 -8.42 26.43
CA LEU A 20 8.25 -7.20 26.87
C LEU A 20 7.18 -6.19 27.30
N SER A 21 7.21 -5.85 28.59
CA SER A 21 6.28 -4.94 29.25
C SER A 21 6.47 -3.50 28.79
N LEU A 22 5.35 -2.81 28.56
CA LEU A 22 5.26 -1.36 28.39
C LEU A 22 5.68 -0.67 29.69
N ASP A 23 6.85 -0.04 29.72
CA ASP A 23 7.17 0.96 30.74
C ASP A 23 8.24 1.98 30.29
N SER A 24 8.40 2.24 28.98
CA SER A 24 9.44 3.20 28.55
C SER A 24 9.17 4.01 27.28
N TYR A 25 7.93 4.15 26.81
CA TYR A 25 7.65 5.04 25.67
C TYR A 25 6.95 6.30 26.15
N ASP A 26 7.75 7.34 26.38
CA ASP A 26 7.30 8.70 26.65
C ASP A 26 6.82 9.34 25.34
N VAL A 27 5.50 9.35 25.16
CA VAL A 27 4.79 9.90 23.99
C VAL A 27 4.93 11.43 23.90
N GLY A 28 5.48 12.09 24.94
CA GLY A 28 5.63 13.55 25.02
C GLY A 28 6.79 14.17 24.23
N ALA A 29 7.72 13.39 23.65
CA ALA A 29 8.91 13.92 23.00
C ALA A 29 8.76 14.23 21.49
N MET A 30 7.58 14.03 20.90
CA MET A 30 7.34 14.12 19.44
C MET A 30 7.08 15.53 18.88
N ILE A 31 7.46 16.61 19.56
CA ILE A 31 7.30 17.98 19.03
C ILE A 31 8.64 18.70 18.98
N SER A 32 9.35 18.57 17.86
CA SER A 32 10.25 19.59 17.29
C SER A 32 10.68 19.19 15.88
N PRO A 33 10.18 19.83 14.81
CA PRO A 33 10.74 19.65 13.49
C PRO A 33 12.07 20.40 13.42
N ARG A 34 13.18 19.66 13.29
CA ARG A 34 14.43 20.21 12.77
C ARG A 34 14.44 19.92 11.26
N PRO A 35 14.42 20.94 10.39
CA PRO A 35 14.52 20.69 8.96
C PRO A 35 15.97 20.28 8.66
N THR A 36 16.21 18.98 8.47
CA THR A 36 17.43 18.51 7.82
C THR A 36 17.19 18.56 6.33
N SER A 37 17.66 19.63 5.69
CA SER A 37 17.64 19.78 4.24
C SER A 37 18.69 18.88 3.58
N SER A 38 18.51 17.57 3.62
CA SER A 38 19.11 16.68 2.62
C SER A 38 18.17 16.66 1.43
N LYS A 39 18.67 17.05 0.25
CA LYS A 39 17.92 16.82 -0.99
C LYS A 39 17.78 15.31 -1.15
N HIS A 40 16.59 14.77 -0.90
CA HIS A 40 16.29 13.37 -1.17
C HIS A 40 16.45 13.13 -2.68
N ASN A 41 17.22 12.12 -3.06
CA ASN A 41 17.22 11.62 -4.41
C ASN A 41 15.92 10.81 -4.59
N PRO A 42 15.01 11.19 -5.50
CA PRO A 42 13.73 10.50 -5.66
C PRO A 42 13.85 9.00 -5.97
N GLU A 43 15.00 8.58 -6.51
CA GLU A 43 15.33 7.18 -6.81
C GLU A 43 15.70 6.38 -5.54
N ASP A 44 15.95 7.04 -4.40
CA ASP A 44 16.29 6.36 -3.15
C ASP A 44 15.07 5.75 -2.45
N VAL A 45 13.84 6.16 -2.80
CA VAL A 45 12.61 5.72 -2.15
C VAL A 45 11.64 5.15 -3.18
N VAL A 46 11.18 3.91 -2.93
CA VAL A 46 10.05 3.32 -3.66
C VAL A 46 8.96 2.92 -2.67
N ILE A 47 7.72 3.31 -3.00
CA ILE A 47 6.54 3.10 -2.16
C ILE A 47 5.53 2.28 -2.95
N PHE A 48 5.24 1.10 -2.44
CA PHE A 48 4.22 0.20 -2.96
C PHE A 48 2.94 0.32 -2.14
N PHE A 49 1.84 0.60 -2.82
CA PHE A 49 0.50 0.54 -2.26
C PHE A 49 -0.27 -0.64 -2.86
N ASP A 50 -1.01 -1.36 -2.04
CA ASP A 50 -2.17 -2.11 -2.54
C ASP A 50 -3.33 -1.15 -2.85
N TRP A 51 -4.31 -1.64 -3.60
CA TRP A 51 -5.51 -0.89 -3.96
C TRP A 51 -6.71 -1.27 -3.09
N ASP A 52 -7.12 -2.54 -3.21
CA ASP A 52 -8.29 -3.10 -2.54
C ASP A 52 -8.09 -3.10 -1.03
N ASP A 53 -9.08 -2.61 -0.29
CA ASP A 53 -9.09 -2.42 1.17
C ASP A 53 -7.86 -1.68 1.76
N THR A 54 -7.13 -0.92 0.93
CA THR A 54 -5.92 -0.17 1.32
C THR A 54 -5.97 1.30 0.87
N LEU A 55 -6.29 1.56 -0.40
CA LEU A 55 -6.57 2.92 -0.89
C LEU A 55 -8.06 3.10 -1.19
N MET A 56 -8.76 2.03 -1.56
CA MET A 56 -10.20 1.98 -1.74
C MET A 56 -10.81 0.97 -0.77
N ALA A 57 -11.90 1.32 -0.08
CA ALA A 57 -12.64 0.40 0.78
C ALA A 57 -13.52 -0.58 -0.03
N SER A 58 -12.87 -1.39 -0.88
CA SER A 58 -13.51 -2.25 -1.88
C SER A 58 -14.49 -3.24 -1.27
N SER A 59 -14.17 -3.82 -0.10
CA SER A 59 -15.07 -4.74 0.60
C SER A 59 -16.28 -4.03 1.21
N ALA A 60 -16.11 -2.80 1.71
CA ALA A 60 -17.24 -2.01 2.21
C ALA A 60 -18.19 -1.63 1.07
N ILE A 61 -17.65 -1.15 -0.05
CA ILE A 61 -18.41 -0.81 -1.27
C ILE A 61 -19.16 -2.04 -1.79
N ALA A 62 -18.52 -3.21 -1.82
CA ALA A 62 -19.16 -4.46 -2.24
C ALA A 62 -20.30 -4.88 -1.30
N LYS A 63 -20.12 -4.76 0.03
CA LYS A 63 -21.16 -5.07 1.02
C LYS A 63 -22.39 -4.17 0.90
N LEU A 64 -22.21 -2.92 0.43
CA LEU A 64 -23.29 -1.99 0.13
C LEU A 64 -24.00 -2.29 -1.20
N GLY A 65 -23.50 -3.24 -1.99
CA GLY A 65 -24.09 -3.61 -3.27
C GLY A 65 -23.83 -2.59 -4.39
N LEU A 66 -22.80 -1.74 -4.23
CA LEU A 66 -22.48 -0.64 -5.15
C LEU A 66 -21.59 -1.07 -6.32
N CYS A 67 -21.08 -2.30 -6.34
CA CYS A 67 -20.29 -2.78 -7.47
C CYS A 67 -21.21 -2.96 -8.70
N PRO A 68 -20.93 -2.27 -9.83
CA PRO A 68 -21.74 -2.41 -11.05
C PRO A 68 -21.78 -3.86 -11.54
N LYS A 69 -22.92 -4.30 -12.06
CA LYS A 69 -23.06 -5.65 -12.64
C LYS A 69 -22.63 -5.67 -14.09
N TYR A 70 -22.66 -4.52 -14.75
CA TYR A 70 -22.32 -4.35 -16.16
C TYR A 70 -21.32 -3.21 -16.36
N ILE A 71 -20.50 -3.29 -17.41
CA ILE A 71 -19.40 -2.35 -17.71
C ILE A 71 -19.85 -0.89 -17.89
N ASN A 72 -21.12 -0.63 -18.22
CA ASN A 72 -21.66 0.72 -18.48
C ASN A 72 -22.76 1.12 -17.49
N GLU A 73 -22.82 0.46 -16.34
CA GLU A 73 -23.76 0.78 -15.28
C GLU A 73 -23.07 1.69 -14.26
N GLU A 74 -23.61 2.88 -14.04
CA GLU A 74 -23.18 3.74 -12.94
C GLU A 74 -23.86 3.29 -11.65
N PRO A 75 -23.13 3.19 -10.53
CA PRO A 75 -23.72 2.81 -9.26
C PRO A 75 -24.61 3.94 -8.72
N GLU A 76 -25.80 3.58 -8.24
CA GLU A 76 -26.64 4.49 -7.46
C GLU A 76 -26.08 4.57 -6.03
N ILE A 77 -25.19 5.54 -5.80
CA ILE A 77 -24.54 5.74 -4.50
C ILE A 77 -25.43 6.64 -3.61
N PRO A 78 -25.84 6.17 -2.40
CA PRO A 78 -26.53 7.01 -1.42
C PRO A 78 -25.73 8.27 -1.05
N ASP A 79 -26.40 9.38 -0.76
CA ASP A 79 -25.75 10.68 -0.49
C ASP A 79 -24.77 10.63 0.71
N ASP A 80 -25.11 9.88 1.75
CA ASP A 80 -24.27 9.67 2.93
C ASP A 80 -22.99 8.88 2.57
N VAL A 81 -23.14 7.80 1.82
CA VAL A 81 -21.99 7.02 1.33
C VAL A 81 -21.14 7.84 0.36
N GLN A 82 -21.75 8.65 -0.51
CA GLN A 82 -21.02 9.53 -1.42
C GLN A 82 -20.21 10.57 -0.65
N ALA A 83 -20.72 11.08 0.47
CA ALA A 83 -19.97 11.99 1.33
C ALA A 83 -18.75 11.29 1.95
N GLU A 84 -18.91 10.09 2.52
CA GLU A 84 -17.79 9.32 3.08
C GLU A 84 -16.72 9.00 2.01
N LEU A 85 -17.13 8.62 0.80
CA LEU A 85 -16.20 8.35 -0.30
C LEU A 85 -15.41 9.60 -0.72
N LYS A 86 -16.02 10.79 -0.67
CA LYS A 86 -15.32 12.05 -0.98
C LYS A 86 -14.29 12.41 0.09
N GLU A 87 -14.59 12.15 1.36
CA GLU A 87 -13.64 12.37 2.46
C GLU A 87 -12.45 11.40 2.40
N LEU A 88 -12.72 10.13 2.10
CA LEU A 88 -11.67 9.15 1.81
C LEU A 88 -10.84 9.57 0.58
N GLU A 89 -11.48 9.95 -0.52
CA GLU A 89 -10.80 10.41 -1.73
C GLU A 89 -9.86 11.58 -1.46
N GLU A 90 -10.31 12.58 -0.69
CA GLU A 90 -9.49 13.73 -0.30
C GLU A 90 -8.23 13.28 0.47
N SER A 91 -8.40 12.38 1.43
CA SER A 91 -7.30 11.85 2.24
C SER A 91 -6.30 11.06 1.39
N VAL A 92 -6.80 10.23 0.45
CA VAL A 92 -5.96 9.44 -0.46
C VAL A 92 -5.23 10.34 -1.45
N VAL A 93 -5.87 11.41 -1.97
CA VAL A 93 -5.20 12.40 -2.82
C VAL A 93 -4.01 13.01 -2.09
N GLN A 94 -4.21 13.49 -0.85
CA GLN A 94 -3.15 14.08 -0.05
C GLN A 94 -2.02 13.08 0.25
N LEU A 95 -2.37 11.83 0.56
CA LEU A 95 -1.42 10.75 0.78
C LEU A 95 -0.55 10.49 -0.46
N LEU A 96 -1.15 10.35 -1.64
CA LEU A 96 -0.41 10.08 -2.87
C LEU A 96 0.44 11.26 -3.31
N GLU A 97 -0.04 12.50 -3.16
CA GLU A 97 0.77 13.70 -3.42
C GLU A 97 1.99 13.79 -2.50
N THR A 98 1.79 13.50 -1.22
CA THR A 98 2.86 13.48 -0.24
C THR A 98 3.86 12.36 -0.55
N ALA A 99 3.40 11.14 -0.81
CA ALA A 99 4.25 10.01 -1.19
C ALA A 99 5.10 10.31 -2.44
N LEU A 100 4.49 10.91 -3.48
CA LEU A 100 5.17 11.33 -4.70
C LEU A 100 6.24 12.41 -4.47
N SER A 101 6.16 13.16 -3.37
CA SER A 101 7.20 14.13 -3.00
C SER A 101 8.46 13.49 -2.40
N TYR A 102 8.35 12.24 -1.91
CA TYR A 102 9.47 11.50 -1.33
C TYR A 102 10.16 10.55 -2.32
N GLY A 103 9.41 9.98 -3.28
CA GLY A 103 10.00 9.08 -4.26
C GLY A 103 8.99 8.47 -5.22
N ARG A 104 9.39 7.35 -5.83
CA ARG A 104 8.56 6.64 -6.81
C ARG A 104 7.41 5.91 -6.12
N VAL A 105 6.20 6.08 -6.62
CA VAL A 105 4.99 5.41 -6.12
C VAL A 105 4.47 4.41 -7.15
N VAL A 106 4.17 3.20 -6.70
CA VAL A 106 3.62 2.11 -7.53
C VAL A 106 2.42 1.50 -6.82
N VAL A 107 1.30 1.34 -7.52
CA VAL A 107 0.14 0.59 -7.03
C VAL A 107 0.22 -0.84 -7.57
N VAL A 108 0.14 -1.83 -6.68
CA VAL A 108 0.22 -3.26 -7.01
C VAL A 108 -0.99 -3.99 -6.45
N THR A 109 -1.92 -4.37 -7.32
CA THR A 109 -3.16 -5.07 -6.95
C THR A 109 -3.16 -6.55 -7.36
N ALA A 110 -3.84 -7.39 -6.60
CA ALA A 110 -4.17 -8.77 -6.98
C ALA A 110 -5.46 -8.88 -7.83
N ALA A 111 -6.11 -7.77 -8.15
CA ALA A 111 -7.21 -7.72 -9.11
C ALA A 111 -6.71 -7.72 -10.56
N GLU A 112 -7.62 -7.84 -11.52
CA GLU A 112 -7.32 -7.84 -12.95
C GLU A 112 -6.90 -6.44 -13.46
N SER A 113 -6.12 -6.40 -14.54
CA SER A 113 -5.76 -5.15 -15.22
C SER A 113 -6.97 -4.29 -15.56
N GLY A 114 -6.89 -2.99 -15.30
CA GLY A 114 -7.98 -2.03 -15.50
C GLY A 114 -8.93 -1.88 -14.30
N TRP A 115 -8.81 -2.72 -13.26
CA TRP A 115 -9.66 -2.63 -12.07
C TRP A 115 -9.45 -1.33 -11.29
N VAL A 116 -8.20 -0.92 -11.09
CA VAL A 116 -7.85 0.27 -10.30
C VAL A 116 -8.44 1.52 -10.96
N GLU A 117 -8.21 1.70 -12.25
CA GLU A 117 -8.66 2.86 -13.01
C GLU A 117 -10.18 2.92 -13.11
N LEU A 118 -10.82 1.78 -13.37
CA LEU A 118 -12.28 1.68 -13.43
C LEU A 118 -12.89 2.01 -12.07
N SER A 119 -12.47 1.33 -11.01
CA SER A 119 -13.04 1.53 -9.67
C SER A 119 -12.75 2.94 -9.12
N ALA A 120 -11.56 3.50 -9.38
CA ALA A 120 -11.29 4.91 -9.11
C ALA A 120 -12.25 5.83 -9.85
N SER A 121 -12.50 5.62 -11.15
CA SER A 121 -13.44 6.46 -11.91
C SER A 121 -14.86 6.47 -11.33
N LEU A 122 -15.28 5.38 -10.70
CA LEU A 122 -16.63 5.21 -10.15
C LEU A 122 -16.76 5.79 -8.73
N PHE A 123 -15.73 5.61 -7.90
CA PHE A 123 -15.83 5.88 -6.46
C PHE A 123 -14.89 6.99 -5.95
N MET A 124 -13.78 7.24 -6.65
CA MET A 124 -12.75 8.24 -6.29
C MET A 124 -12.11 8.88 -7.55
N PRO A 125 -12.90 9.59 -8.39
CA PRO A 125 -12.50 10.05 -9.71
C PRO A 125 -11.30 11.00 -9.74
N ARG A 126 -10.99 11.72 -8.66
CA ARG A 126 -9.81 12.60 -8.54
C ARG A 126 -8.49 11.84 -8.50
N LEU A 127 -8.52 10.52 -8.27
CA LEU A 127 -7.33 9.68 -8.32
C LEU A 127 -6.94 9.28 -9.75
N VAL A 128 -7.90 9.28 -10.69
CA VAL A 128 -7.67 8.86 -12.09
C VAL A 128 -6.48 9.58 -12.77
N PRO A 129 -6.29 10.92 -12.63
CA PRO A 129 -5.13 11.60 -13.20
C PRO A 129 -3.78 11.07 -12.70
N PHE A 130 -3.69 10.57 -11.46
CA PHE A 130 -2.45 10.01 -10.92
C PHE A 130 -2.04 8.75 -11.68
N PHE A 131 -2.99 7.83 -11.91
CA PHE A 131 -2.73 6.56 -12.61
C PHE A 131 -2.43 6.75 -14.10
N ASN A 132 -2.91 7.85 -14.69
CA ASN A 132 -2.63 8.17 -16.09
C ASN A 132 -1.25 8.81 -16.32
N THR A 133 -0.63 9.41 -15.30
CA THR A 133 0.51 10.32 -15.52
C THR A 133 1.69 10.17 -14.55
N ARG A 134 1.44 9.80 -13.29
CA ARG A 134 2.45 9.88 -12.22
C ARG A 134 2.69 8.56 -11.50
N ILE A 135 1.68 7.70 -11.42
CA ILE A 135 1.72 6.46 -10.63
C ILE A 135 1.55 5.28 -11.58
N LYS A 136 2.50 4.36 -11.54
CA LYS A 136 2.40 3.09 -12.26
C LYS A 136 1.44 2.16 -11.53
N VAL A 137 0.47 1.62 -12.25
CA VAL A 137 -0.44 0.59 -11.75
C VAL A 137 -0.02 -0.76 -12.32
N ILE A 138 0.12 -1.75 -11.46
CA ILE A 138 0.44 -3.13 -11.82
C ILE A 138 -0.66 -4.05 -11.30
N SER A 139 -1.37 -4.71 -12.21
CA SER A 139 -2.13 -5.92 -11.86
C SER A 139 -1.15 -7.07 -11.74
N ALA A 140 -0.77 -7.42 -10.51
CA ALA A 140 0.12 -8.55 -10.26
C ALA A 140 -0.51 -9.85 -10.78
N ARG A 141 -1.83 -10.00 -10.58
CA ARG A 141 -2.58 -11.15 -11.06
C ARG A 141 -2.52 -11.29 -12.58
N SER A 142 -2.98 -10.29 -13.33
CA SER A 142 -3.00 -10.39 -14.79
C SER A 142 -1.60 -10.54 -15.40
N THR A 143 -0.56 -10.03 -14.72
CA THR A 143 0.83 -10.15 -15.17
C THR A 143 1.43 -11.53 -14.90
N TYR A 144 1.18 -12.12 -13.72
CA TYR A 144 1.94 -13.27 -13.22
C TYR A 144 1.13 -14.54 -12.95
N GLU A 145 -0.21 -14.51 -12.96
CA GLU A 145 -1.07 -15.68 -12.70
C GLU A 145 -0.81 -16.83 -13.68
N TYR A 146 -0.54 -16.53 -14.95
CA TYR A 146 -0.18 -17.54 -15.93
C TYR A 146 1.11 -18.31 -15.59
N LEU A 147 2.10 -17.63 -14.99
CA LEU A 147 3.38 -18.24 -14.61
C LEU A 147 3.31 -18.93 -13.24
N TYR A 148 2.45 -18.43 -12.34
CA TYR A 148 2.29 -18.91 -10.98
C TYR A 148 0.79 -19.11 -10.66
N PRO A 149 0.12 -20.09 -11.29
CA PRO A 149 -1.31 -20.32 -11.07
C PRO A 149 -1.59 -20.61 -9.59
N ASP A 150 -2.73 -20.10 -9.09
CA ASP A 150 -3.21 -20.28 -7.72
C ASP A 150 -2.20 -19.86 -6.63
N CYS A 151 -1.25 -18.97 -6.97
CA CYS A 151 -0.21 -18.53 -6.05
C CYS A 151 -0.14 -16.98 -5.94
N PRO A 152 -1.16 -16.34 -5.36
CA PRO A 152 -1.28 -14.88 -5.30
C PRO A 152 -0.06 -14.19 -4.65
N ARG A 153 0.54 -14.83 -3.64
CA ARG A 153 1.80 -14.39 -3.04
C ARG A 153 2.91 -14.20 -4.06
N ARG A 154 3.07 -15.15 -5.00
CA ARG A 154 4.13 -15.08 -6.02
C ARG A 154 3.88 -13.94 -6.99
N TRP A 155 2.62 -13.58 -7.28
CA TRP A 155 2.31 -12.48 -8.18
C TRP A 155 2.90 -11.16 -7.68
N LYS A 156 2.64 -10.80 -6.42
CA LYS A 156 3.17 -9.55 -5.85
C LYS A 156 4.67 -9.61 -5.61
N MET A 157 5.23 -10.77 -5.25
CA MET A 157 6.69 -10.94 -5.17
C MET A 157 7.39 -10.59 -6.49
N GLU A 158 6.91 -11.14 -7.60
CA GLU A 158 7.52 -10.88 -8.92
C GLU A 158 7.28 -9.43 -9.39
N ALA A 159 6.12 -8.86 -9.08
CA ALA A 159 5.85 -7.45 -9.35
C ALA A 159 6.84 -6.53 -8.60
N PHE A 160 7.05 -6.76 -7.30
CA PHE A 160 8.00 -5.98 -6.50
C PHE A 160 9.43 -6.15 -6.99
N ASN A 161 9.85 -7.39 -7.26
CA ASN A 161 11.20 -7.67 -7.78
C ASN A 161 11.46 -6.96 -9.11
N ASN A 162 10.49 -6.98 -10.03
CA ASN A 162 10.65 -6.31 -11.32
C ASN A 162 10.79 -4.79 -11.19
N GLU A 163 10.12 -4.19 -10.21
CA GLU A 163 10.23 -2.75 -9.97
C GLU A 163 11.49 -2.36 -9.20
N VAL A 164 12.00 -3.20 -8.30
CA VAL A 164 13.19 -2.91 -7.47
C VAL A 164 14.50 -3.33 -8.16
N PHE A 165 14.50 -4.41 -8.92
CA PHE A 165 15.66 -4.98 -9.59
C PHE A 165 15.41 -5.11 -11.12
N PRO A 166 15.27 -4.00 -11.86
CA PRO A 166 15.00 -4.07 -13.30
C PRO A 166 16.16 -4.75 -14.03
N VAL A 167 15.93 -5.99 -14.48
CA VAL A 167 16.94 -6.90 -15.08
C VAL A 167 17.55 -6.35 -16.39
N TRP A 168 16.90 -5.38 -17.04
CA TRP A 168 17.24 -4.90 -18.37
C TRP A 168 18.11 -3.62 -18.39
N GLU A 169 18.28 -2.92 -17.27
CA GLU A 169 19.16 -1.74 -17.18
C GLU A 169 20.64 -2.09 -17.00
N SER A 170 20.98 -3.37 -16.77
CA SER A 170 22.37 -3.81 -16.53
C SER A 170 23.22 -4.07 -17.79
N TYR A 171 22.69 -3.84 -18.99
CA TYR A 171 23.42 -4.07 -20.26
C TYR A 171 23.89 -2.77 -20.96
N GLY A 172 23.61 -1.60 -20.39
CA GLY A 172 24.06 -0.29 -20.89
C GLY A 172 24.91 0.45 -19.87
N GLU A 173 25.83 1.27 -20.36
CA GLU A 173 26.84 2.03 -19.62
C GLU A 173 26.29 2.85 -18.43
N GLU A 174 26.99 2.78 -17.29
CA GLU A 174 27.11 3.71 -16.14
C GLU A 174 25.88 4.39 -15.48
N ASP A 175 24.65 4.28 -16.00
CA ASP A 175 23.43 4.67 -15.29
C ASP A 175 22.80 3.44 -14.63
N SER A 176 23.51 2.89 -13.65
CA SER A 176 22.94 1.90 -12.72
C SER A 176 22.00 2.66 -11.78
N ALA A 177 20.70 2.68 -12.05
CA ALA A 177 19.75 2.99 -10.98
C ALA A 177 20.01 1.98 -9.86
N GLY A 178 20.65 2.45 -8.79
CA GLY A 178 21.00 1.61 -7.66
C GLY A 178 19.74 1.05 -7.00
N ILE A 179 19.89 -0.03 -6.22
CA ILE A 179 18.79 -0.52 -5.39
C ILE A 179 18.29 0.65 -4.52
N PRO A 180 16.99 0.98 -4.53
CA PRO A 180 16.44 2.04 -3.70
C PRO A 180 16.80 1.82 -2.24
N ARG A 181 17.27 2.86 -1.54
CA ARG A 181 17.63 2.80 -0.13
C ARG A 181 16.44 2.47 0.77
N HIS A 182 15.23 2.88 0.39
CA HIS A 182 14.00 2.63 1.16
C HIS A 182 12.95 1.98 0.26
N VAL A 183 12.50 0.79 0.67
CA VAL A 183 11.41 0.05 0.03
C VAL A 183 10.26 -0.04 1.02
N ILE A 184 9.16 0.62 0.72
CA ILE A 184 8.00 0.75 1.61
C ILE A 184 6.83 -0.01 1.00
N SER A 185 6.16 -0.83 1.80
CA SER A 185 5.03 -1.67 1.38
C SER A 185 3.84 -1.41 2.31
N LEU A 186 2.71 -1.03 1.71
CA LEU A 186 1.48 -0.62 2.40
C LEU A 186 0.32 -1.45 1.85
N GLY A 187 -0.36 -2.22 2.70
CA GLY A 187 -1.46 -3.07 2.28
C GLY A 187 -2.22 -3.73 3.43
N ASP A 188 -3.43 -4.19 3.14
CA ASP A 188 -4.30 -4.93 4.07
C ASP A 188 -4.16 -6.47 3.93
N GLY A 189 -3.44 -6.96 2.93
CA GLY A 189 -3.15 -8.37 2.76
C GLY A 189 -1.88 -8.83 3.49
N PRO A 190 -1.63 -10.15 3.58
CA PRO A 190 -0.31 -10.67 3.93
C PRO A 190 0.68 -10.61 2.76
N THR A 191 0.20 -10.50 1.52
CA THR A 191 1.00 -10.69 0.31
C THR A 191 1.98 -9.55 0.05
N GLU A 192 1.67 -8.34 0.50
CA GLU A 192 2.48 -7.13 0.33
C GLU A 192 3.70 -7.18 1.25
N ARG A 193 3.49 -7.66 2.49
CA ARG A 193 4.56 -7.91 3.46
C ARG A 193 5.50 -9.01 2.98
N GLU A 194 4.95 -10.11 2.48
CA GLU A 194 5.76 -11.23 1.96
C GLU A 194 6.58 -10.81 0.72
N ALA A 195 6.01 -9.99 -0.17
CA ALA A 195 6.72 -9.42 -1.32
C ALA A 195 7.90 -8.53 -0.88
N LEU A 196 7.69 -7.68 0.13
CA LEU A 196 8.76 -6.85 0.69
C LEU A 196 9.87 -7.68 1.33
N ILE A 197 9.53 -8.71 2.11
CA ILE A 197 10.53 -9.61 2.70
C ILE A 197 11.36 -10.27 1.60
N ASN A 198 10.72 -10.68 0.49
CA ASN A 198 11.43 -11.26 -0.65
C ASN A 198 12.41 -10.28 -1.32
N VAL A 199 12.03 -9.00 -1.45
CA VAL A 199 12.93 -7.94 -1.92
C VAL A 199 14.10 -7.75 -0.96
N LYS A 200 13.82 -7.62 0.34
CA LYS A 200 14.84 -7.37 1.37
C LYS A 200 15.85 -8.51 1.47
N MET A 201 15.41 -9.76 1.32
CA MET A 201 16.31 -10.92 1.27
C MET A 201 17.30 -10.85 0.10
N GLN A 202 16.92 -10.26 -1.04
CA GLN A 202 17.78 -10.10 -2.21
C GLN A 202 18.69 -8.87 -2.11
N ALA A 203 18.15 -7.75 -1.62
CA ALA A 203 18.90 -6.50 -1.46
C ALA A 203 19.88 -6.52 -0.27
N MET A 204 19.68 -7.41 0.72
CA MET A 204 20.47 -7.46 1.95
C MET A 204 20.56 -6.07 2.60
N ASP A 205 21.76 -5.57 2.90
CA ASP A 205 21.99 -4.27 3.56
C ASP A 205 21.92 -3.07 2.59
N ALA A 206 21.60 -3.29 1.31
CA ALA A 206 21.52 -2.21 0.32
C ALA A 206 20.26 -1.35 0.48
N CYS A 207 19.19 -1.88 1.11
CA CYS A 207 17.96 -1.13 1.35
C CYS A 207 17.40 -1.39 2.76
N HIS A 208 16.51 -0.52 3.20
CA HIS A 208 15.65 -0.69 4.37
C HIS A 208 14.24 -1.04 3.91
N GLY A 209 13.71 -2.16 4.39
CA GLY A 209 12.35 -2.61 4.12
C GLY A 209 11.39 -2.14 5.21
N LYS A 210 10.29 -1.48 4.82
CA LYS A 210 9.25 -1.03 5.76
C LYS A 210 7.89 -1.54 5.34
N SER A 211 7.30 -2.42 6.14
CA SER A 211 5.94 -2.93 5.96
C SER A 211 4.98 -2.22 6.91
N MET A 212 3.85 -1.77 6.39
CA MET A 212 2.70 -1.34 7.20
C MET A 212 1.46 -2.13 6.79
N LYS A 213 0.95 -2.91 7.74
CA LYS A 213 -0.25 -3.71 7.57
C LYS A 213 -1.49 -2.92 8.01
N PHE A 214 -2.40 -2.68 7.06
CA PHE A 214 -3.70 -2.07 7.30
C PHE A 214 -4.67 -3.08 7.92
N ILE A 215 -5.79 -2.62 8.45
CA ILE A 215 -6.88 -3.45 8.95
C ILE A 215 -7.59 -4.08 7.74
N ALA A 216 -7.86 -5.38 7.82
CA ALA A 216 -8.56 -6.08 6.74
C ALA A 216 -10.07 -5.75 6.75
N TYR A 217 -10.64 -5.55 5.56
CA TYR A 217 -12.06 -5.28 5.34
C TYR A 217 -12.62 -4.05 6.10
N PRO A 218 -11.94 -2.88 6.06
CA PRO A 218 -12.35 -1.71 6.82
C PRO A 218 -13.67 -1.14 6.28
N LYS A 219 -14.41 -0.41 7.12
CA LYS A 219 -15.42 0.55 6.65
C LYS A 219 -14.74 1.72 5.94
N ILE A 220 -15.49 2.49 5.17
CA ILE A 220 -14.97 3.67 4.44
C ILE A 220 -14.33 4.67 5.42
N SER A 221 -15.03 4.99 6.51
CA SER A 221 -14.52 5.89 7.56
C SER A 221 -13.34 5.32 8.36
N GLU A 222 -13.28 4.00 8.55
CA GLU A 222 -12.14 3.35 9.21
C GLU A 222 -10.90 3.45 8.32
N LEU A 223 -11.03 3.16 7.02
CA LEU A 223 -9.94 3.29 6.05
C LEU A 223 -9.45 4.73 5.93
N GLN A 224 -10.34 5.72 6.01
CA GLN A 224 -9.94 7.12 6.02
C GLN A 224 -8.97 7.42 7.18
N LEU A 225 -9.29 6.96 8.40
CA LEU A 225 -8.41 7.16 9.56
C LEU A 225 -7.06 6.45 9.39
N GLU A 226 -7.05 5.27 8.78
CA GLU A 226 -5.81 4.56 8.45
C GLU A 226 -4.95 5.34 7.44
N VAL A 227 -5.57 5.86 6.38
CA VAL A 227 -4.92 6.72 5.37
C VAL A 227 -4.36 7.99 6.01
N GLU A 228 -5.12 8.66 6.87
CA GLU A 228 -4.69 9.85 7.60
C GLU A 228 -3.51 9.56 8.56
N LEU A 229 -3.52 8.39 9.22
CA LEU A 229 -2.41 7.93 10.06
C LEU A 229 -1.13 7.75 9.24
N ILE A 230 -1.22 7.15 8.04
CA ILE A 230 -0.06 6.98 7.17
C ILE A 230 0.41 8.33 6.63
N LEU A 231 -0.51 9.21 6.22
CA LEU A 231 -0.19 10.55 5.77
C LEU A 231 0.59 11.32 6.85
N ALA A 232 0.13 11.30 8.10
CA ALA A 232 0.77 11.96 9.23
C ALA A 232 2.19 11.43 9.54
N ASN A 233 2.49 10.18 9.17
CA ASN A 233 3.76 9.52 9.43
C ASN A 233 4.62 9.30 8.18
N MET A 234 4.22 9.85 7.02
CA MET A 234 4.88 9.58 5.74
C MET A 234 6.36 9.98 5.74
N GLU A 235 6.70 11.13 6.32
CA GLU A 235 8.10 11.56 6.49
C GLU A 235 8.91 10.51 7.25
N HIS A 236 8.41 10.05 8.39
CA HIS A 236 9.09 9.06 9.20
C HIS A 236 9.29 7.74 8.45
N LEU A 237 8.27 7.26 7.72
CA LEU A 237 8.39 6.07 6.88
C LEU A 237 9.49 6.25 5.81
N CYS A 238 9.55 7.41 5.18
CA CYS A 238 10.50 7.67 4.09
C CYS A 238 11.93 7.94 4.56
N THR A 239 12.13 8.45 5.78
CA THR A 239 13.45 8.84 6.28
C THR A 239 14.01 7.96 7.40
N HIS A 240 13.22 7.06 7.98
CA HIS A 240 13.69 6.18 9.05
C HIS A 240 14.79 5.24 8.54
N GLU A 241 15.91 5.25 9.24
CA GLU A 241 17.09 4.42 8.97
C GLU A 241 16.98 3.11 9.72
N GLY A 242 16.31 2.15 9.10
CA GLY A 242 16.05 0.83 9.66
C GLY A 242 14.87 0.14 8.99
N ASP A 243 14.78 -1.17 9.22
CA ASP A 243 13.65 -1.97 8.81
C ASP A 243 12.47 -1.75 9.78
N LEU A 244 11.26 -1.69 9.24
CA LEU A 244 10.02 -1.60 10.02
C LEU A 244 9.05 -2.70 9.58
N ASP A 245 8.36 -3.31 10.53
CA ASP A 245 7.29 -4.28 10.29
C ASP A 245 6.16 -4.00 11.28
N LEU A 246 5.23 -3.14 10.85
CA LEU A 246 4.22 -2.54 11.69
C LEU A 246 2.82 -2.91 11.20
N GLN A 247 1.85 -2.84 12.11
CA GLN A 247 0.45 -3.09 11.83
C GLN A 247 -0.41 -2.03 12.53
N ILE A 248 -1.39 -1.49 11.81
CA ILE A 248 -2.41 -0.62 12.37
C ILE A 248 -3.38 -1.48 13.19
N THR A 249 -3.63 -1.05 14.43
CA THR A 249 -4.57 -1.71 15.32
C THR A 249 -5.77 -0.82 15.62
N TRP A 250 -6.89 -1.42 16.02
CA TRP A 250 -8.10 -0.69 16.39
C TRP A 250 -7.87 0.28 17.55
N GLU A 251 -6.96 -0.03 18.47
CA GLU A 251 -6.61 0.85 19.58
C GLU A 251 -5.93 2.14 19.08
N MET A 252 -5.13 2.05 18.01
CA MET A 252 -4.50 3.22 17.40
C MET A 252 -5.54 4.16 16.77
N LEU A 253 -6.59 3.60 16.16
CA LEU A 253 -7.67 4.40 15.57
C LEU A 253 -8.61 5.02 16.61
N ASN A 254 -8.79 4.35 17.75
CA ASN A 254 -9.68 4.80 18.83
C ASN A 254 -9.00 5.63 19.92
N GLY A 255 -7.66 5.65 19.98
CA GLY A 255 -6.88 6.34 21.01
C GLY A 255 -6.83 7.87 20.88
N GLY A 256 -7.43 8.44 19.84
CA GLY A 256 -7.52 9.88 19.59
C GLY A 256 -8.82 10.56 20.05
N ALA A 257 -9.73 9.84 20.72
CA ALA A 257 -11.03 10.34 21.20
C ALA A 257 -10.99 10.81 22.66
#